data_AF-A0ABC8J6W9-F1
#
_entry.id   AF-A0ABC8J6W9-F1
#
_cell.length_a   1.000
_cell.length_b   1.000
_cell.length_c   1.000
_cell.angle_alpha   90.00
_cell.angle_beta   90.00
_cell.angle_gamma   90.00
#
_symmetry.space_group_name_H-M   'P 1'
#
loop_
_entity.id
_entity.type
_entity.pdbx_description
1 polymer ?
#
loop_
_entity_poly.entity_id
_entity_poly.type
_entity_poly.pdbx_seq_one_letter_code
_entity_poly.pdbx_strand_id
1 'polypeptide(L)' 'MGITVDVYDHDTDSTHQMLLQKLSKRGSYILSGGWLMDFVIRRVLKKKDEIGMYWDRSD' A
#
# COMPACT_ATOMS: atom_id res chain seq x y z
N MET A 1 14.03 -9.21 -2.60
CA MET A 1 13.99 -8.63 -1.25
C MET A 1 13.03 -7.45 -1.25
N GLY A 2 12.32 -7.25 -0.15
CA GLY A 2 11.43 -6.11 0.06
C GLY A 2 11.61 -5.56 1.48
N ILE A 3 10.96 -4.45 1.75
CA ILE A 3 10.97 -3.79 3.05
C ILE A 3 9.55 -3.70 3.58
N THR A 4 9.37 -3.94 4.88
CA THR A 4 8.10 -3.63 5.54
C THR A 4 8.02 -2.11 5.68
N VAL A 5 6.90 -1.53 5.26
CA VAL A 5 6.61 -0.10 5.35
C VAL A 5 5.27 0.08 6.06
N ASP A 6 5.19 1.12 6.88
CA ASP A 6 3.92 1.55 7.46
C ASP A 6 3.20 2.45 6.45
N VAL A 7 1.96 2.11 6.12
CA VAL A 7 1.10 2.87 5.20
C VAL A 7 -0.04 3.48 6.00
N TYR A 8 -0.04 4.81 6.07
CA TYR A 8 -1.11 5.58 6.70
C TYR A 8 -2.26 5.80 5.70
N ASP A 9 -3.46 5.39 6.08
CA ASP A 9 -4.70 5.61 5.36
C ASP A 9 -5.43 6.81 5.97
N HIS A 10 -5.22 7.97 5.34
CA HIS A 10 -5.76 9.27 5.78
C HIS A 10 -7.30 9.28 5.88
N ASP A 11 -7.99 8.54 5.02
CA ASP A 11 -9.46 8.54 5.00
C ASP A 11 -10.08 7.76 6.16
N THR A 12 -9.29 6.92 6.84
CA THR A 12 -9.76 6.09 7.96
C THR A 12 -8.97 6.29 9.25
N ASP A 13 -8.00 7.21 9.23
CA ASP A 13 -7.07 7.48 10.33
C ASP A 13 -6.46 6.21 10.92
N SER A 14 -5.89 5.37 10.05
CA SER A 14 -5.31 4.09 10.47
C SER A 14 -4.03 3.75 9.72
N THR A 15 -3.12 3.06 10.40
CA THR A 15 -1.82 2.65 9.85
C THR A 15 -1.74 1.15 9.71
N HIS A 16 -1.25 0.66 8.56
CA HIS A 16 -1.17 -0.76 8.25
C HIS A 16 0.21 -1.11 7.70
N GLN A 17 0.74 -2.27 8.10
CA GLN A 17 2.01 -2.76 7.58
C GLN A 17 1.84 -3.42 6.22
N MET A 18 2.65 -2.98 5.27
CA MET A 18 2.71 -3.56 3.92
C MET A 18 4.14 -3.92 3.56
N LEU A 19 4.29 -4.89 2.66
CA LEU A 19 5.59 -5.28 2.14
C LEU A 19 5.81 -4.63 0.77
N LEU A 20 6.70 -3.64 0.70
CA LEU A 20 7.13 -3.01 -0.54
C LEU A 20 8.24 -3.84 -1.18
N GLN A 21 7.99 -4.41 -2.36
CA GLN A 21 8.93 -5.29 -3.04
C GLN A 21 9.21 -4.78 -4.45
N LYS A 22 10.49 -4.82 -4.84
CA LYS A 22 10.89 -4.62 -6.23
C LYS A 22 10.83 -5.95 -6.98
N LEU A 23 10.07 -6.00 -8.09
CA LEU A 23 10.05 -7.14 -8.98
C LEU A 23 11.27 -7.10 -9.91
N SER A 24 12.18 -8.06 -9.71
CA SER A 24 13.51 -8.11 -10.31
C SER A 24 13.52 -8.06 -11.84
N LYS A 25 12.51 -8.61 -12.51
CA LYS A 25 12.47 -8.70 -13.98
C LYS A 25 11.84 -7.50 -14.68
N ARG A 26 11.14 -6.61 -13.99
CA ARG A 26 10.33 -5.56 -14.63
C ARG A 26 10.61 -4.14 -14.13
N GLY A 27 11.50 -3.98 -13.15
CA GLY A 27 11.75 -2.67 -12.52
C GLY A 27 10.53 -2.09 -11.80
N SER A 28 9.43 -2.84 -11.72
CA SER A 28 8.18 -2.44 -11.09
C SER A 28 8.21 -2.75 -9.60
N TYR A 29 7.42 -2.00 -8.84
CA TYR A 29 7.22 -2.21 -7.42
C TYR A 29 5.82 -2.76 -7.17
N ILE A 30 5.69 -3.58 -6.13
CA ILE A 30 4.40 -4.05 -5.62
C ILE A 30 4.31 -3.77 -4.12
N LEU A 31 3.11 -3.48 -3.65
CA LEU A 31 2.74 -3.56 -2.24
C LEU A 31 1.99 -4.87 -2.02
N SER A 32 2.51 -5.70 -1.12
CA SER A 32 1.94 -7.00 -0.75
C SER A 32 1.84 -7.13 0.78
N GLY A 33 1.53 -8.32 1.30
CA GLY A 33 1.24 -8.50 2.73
C GLY A 33 -0.17 -7.99 3.05
N GLY A 34 -0.27 -6.89 3.82
CA GLY A 34 -1.54 -6.31 4.24
C GLY A 34 -2.41 -5.69 3.14
N TRP A 35 -1.90 -5.53 1.91
CA TRP A 35 -2.62 -4.87 0.81
C TRP A 35 -4.05 -5.40 0.60
N LEU A 36 -4.23 -6.72 0.53
CA LEU A 36 -5.55 -7.29 0.25
C LEU A 36 -6.50 -7.15 1.45
N MET A 37 -6.05 -7.59 2.63
CA MET A 37 -6.91 -7.70 3.81
C MET A 37 -7.12 -6.33 4.47
N ASP A 38 -6.04 -5.60 4.71
CA ASP A 38 -6.03 -4.40 5.53
C ASP A 38 -6.32 -3.13 4.74
N PHE A 39 -6.24 -3.19 3.40
CA PHE A 39 -6.57 -2.06 2.55
C PHE A 39 -7.76 -2.35 1.65
N VAL A 40 -7.64 -3.22 0.64
CA VAL A 40 -8.67 -3.42 -0.39
C VAL A 40 -10.00 -3.90 0.20
N ILE A 41 -9.98 -4.96 1.02
CA ILE A 41 -11.21 -5.53 1.60
C ILE A 41 -11.80 -4.59 2.66
N ARG A 42 -10.98 -4.09 3.59
CA ARG A 42 -11.44 -3.16 4.64
C ARG A 42 -12.10 -1.91 4.06
N ARG A 43 -11.55 -1.36 2.96
CA ARG A 43 -12.06 -0.18 2.26
C ARG A 43 -13.15 -0.50 1.23
N VAL A 44 -13.47 -1.78 1.04
CA VAL A 44 -14.49 -2.27 0.10
C VAL A 44 -14.25 -1.75 -1.33
N LEU A 45 -12.97 -1.67 -1.74
CA LEU A 45 -12.60 -1.14 -3.05
C LEU A 45 -13.03 -2.08 -4.17
N LYS A 46 -13.49 -1.48 -5.27
CA LYS A 46 -13.97 -2.17 -6.46
C LYS A 46 -13.11 -1.81 -7.66
N LYS A 47 -13.25 -2.61 -8.71
CA LYS A 47 -12.61 -2.32 -9.99
C LYS A 47 -13.06 -0.93 -10.47
N LYS A 48 -12.07 -0.12 -10.88
CA LYS A 48 -12.18 1.29 -11.32
C LYS A 48 -12.19 2.33 -10.19
N ASP A 49 -12.15 1.92 -8.92
CA ASP A 49 -11.85 2.86 -7.86
C ASP A 49 -10.38 3.32 -7.96
N GLU A 50 -10.15 4.60 -7.67
CA GLU A 50 -8.82 5.20 -7.74
C GLU A 50 -8.21 5.32 -6.34
N ILE A 51 -6.91 5.09 -6.25
CA ILE A 51 -6.16 5.18 -5.00
C ILE A 51 -5.04 6.19 -5.22
N GLY A 52 -5.11 7.30 -4.49
CA GLY A 52 -4.02 8.27 -4.40
C GLY A 52 -2.94 7.76 -3.45
N MET A 53 -1.68 7.80 -3.87
CA MET A 53 -0.54 7.45 -3.03
C MET A 53 0.50 8.55 -3.11
N TYR A 54 0.95 9.04 -1.97
CA TYR A 54 2.04 9.99 -1.86
C TYR A 54 2.95 9.58 -0.70
N TRP A 55 4.24 9.88 -0.85
CA TRP A 55 5.14 9.84 0.28
C TRP A 55 4.91 11.10 1.10
N ASP A 56 4.67 10.93 2.39
CA ASP A 56 4.83 12.03 3.32
C ASP A 56 6.29 12.51 3.22
N ARG A 57 6.46 13.82 3.04
CA ARG A 57 7.77 14.47 2.93
C ARG A 57 8.18 15.13 4.24
N SER A 58 7.40 14.92 5.30
CA SER A 58 7.74 15.33 6.64
C SER A 58 8.96 14.53 7.10
N ASP A 59 10.06 15.23 7.42
CA ASP A 59 11.29 14.67 7.98
C ASP A 59 11.11 14.25 9.45
#